data_AF-J5EIP4-F1
#
_entry.id   AF-J5EIP4-F1
#
_cell.length_a   1.000
_cell.length_b   1.000
_cell.length_c   1.000
_cell.angle_alpha   90.00
_cell.angle_beta   90.00
_cell.angle_gamma   90.00
#
_symmetry.space_group_name_H-M   'P 1'
#
loop_
_entity.id
_entity.type
_entity.pdbx_description
1 polymer ?
#
loop_
_entity_poly.entity_id
_entity_poly.type
_entity_poly.pdbx_seq_one_letter_code
_entity_poly.pdbx_strand_id
1 'polypeptide(L)'
;MIAMPDLNSIDIHEAGLALDLPDLIFETRAGAGMNQAQLAEAMGTSHEAVAAWEDGSEVPRVDVLQRLAQVCGKRLHIRIDVD
;
A
#
# COMPACT_ATOMS: atom_id res chain seq x y z
N MET A 1 3.71 -34.85 -19.35
CA MET A 1 3.85 -33.38 -19.27
C MET A 1 3.04 -32.92 -18.07
N ILE A 2 3.70 -32.76 -16.91
CA ILE A 2 3.01 -32.35 -15.68
C ILE A 2 2.84 -30.84 -15.78
N ALA A 3 1.60 -30.37 -15.79
CA ALA A 3 1.30 -28.95 -15.72
C ALA A 3 1.94 -28.40 -14.44
N MET A 4 2.87 -27.47 -14.60
CA MET A 4 3.41 -26.72 -13.47
C MET A 4 2.24 -25.87 -12.93
N PRO A 5 1.92 -25.92 -11.63
CA PRO A 5 0.93 -25.01 -11.07
C PRO A 5 1.43 -23.57 -11.25
N ASP A 6 0.52 -22.68 -11.65
CA ASP A 6 0.77 -21.24 -11.74
C ASP A 6 1.19 -20.71 -10.36
N LEU A 7 2.49 -20.53 -10.17
CA LEU A 7 3.12 -19.97 -8.96
C LEU A 7 2.77 -18.49 -8.73
N ASN A 8 1.98 -17.88 -9.61
CA ASN A 8 1.47 -16.51 -9.44
C ASN A 8 0.15 -16.44 -8.64
N SER A 9 -0.45 -17.59 -8.30
CA SER A 9 -1.49 -17.68 -7.27
C SER A 9 -0.86 -17.82 -5.89
N ILE A 10 0.08 -16.94 -5.55
CA ILE A 10 0.42 -16.76 -4.13
C ILE A 10 -0.88 -16.27 -3.51
N ASP A 11 -1.55 -17.17 -2.79
CA ASP A 11 -2.62 -16.86 -1.86
C ASP A 11 -2.16 -15.64 -1.06
N ILE A 12 -2.74 -14.49 -1.40
CA ILE A 12 -2.60 -13.26 -0.61
C ILE A 12 -3.05 -13.70 0.77
N HIS A 13 -2.10 -13.72 1.71
CA HIS A 13 -2.26 -14.42 2.97
C HIS A 13 -3.61 -14.14 3.59
N GLU A 14 -4.42 -15.20 3.70
CA GLU A 14 -5.73 -15.30 4.34
C GLU A 14 -5.59 -15.18 5.87
N ALA A 15 -4.70 -14.30 6.34
CA ALA A 15 -4.60 -13.88 7.73
C ALA A 15 -5.38 -12.57 7.83
N GLY A 16 -6.66 -12.72 8.17
CA GLY A 16 -7.66 -11.66 8.14
C GLY A 16 -7.31 -10.42 8.98
N LEU A 17 -6.97 -9.35 8.27
CA LEU A 17 -7.31 -7.98 8.64
C LEU A 17 -7.77 -7.31 7.35
N ALA A 18 -9.06 -7.03 7.23
CA ALA A 18 -9.55 -6.08 6.24
C ALA A 18 -9.07 -4.70 6.71
N LEU A 19 -7.80 -4.37 6.44
CA LEU A 19 -7.27 -3.04 6.69
C LEU A 19 -8.04 -2.08 5.79
N ASP A 20 -8.54 -1.00 6.38
CA ASP A 20 -8.97 0.11 5.58
C ASP A 20 -7.74 0.80 4.95
N LEU A 21 -7.98 1.66 3.98
CA LEU A 21 -6.90 2.29 3.24
C LEU A 21 -5.93 3.09 4.15
N PRO A 22 -6.39 3.85 5.15
CA PRO A 22 -5.50 4.53 6.11
C PRO A 22 -4.55 3.57 6.84
N ASP A 23 -5.06 2.47 7.39
CA ASP A 23 -4.22 1.50 8.09
C ASP A 23 -3.21 0.84 7.14
N LEU A 24 -3.61 0.54 5.91
CA LEU A 24 -2.71 0.00 4.88
C LEU A 24 -1.55 0.96 4.57
N ILE A 25 -1.82 2.26 4.51
CA ILE A 25 -0.81 3.29 4.26
C ILE A 25 0.16 3.38 5.44
N PHE A 26 -0.37 3.42 6.66
CA PHE A 26 0.41 3.44 7.90
C PHE A 26 1.35 2.23 7.97
N GLU A 27 0.82 1.02 7.81
CA GLU A 27 1.59 -0.22 7.91
C GLU A 27 2.64 -0.34 6.80
N THR A 28 2.31 0.12 5.58
CA THR A 28 3.27 0.16 4.47
C THR A 28 4.45 1.07 4.77
N ARG A 29 4.19 2.26 5.33
CA ARG A 29 5.22 3.20 5.76
C ARG A 29 6.03 2.66 6.94
N ALA A 30 5.35 2.20 7.98
CA ALA A 30 5.98 1.70 9.20
C ALA A 30 6.86 0.47 8.91
N GLY A 31 6.39 -0.44 8.05
CA GLY A 31 7.16 -1.59 7.56
C GLY A 31 8.36 -1.23 6.68
N ALA A 32 8.48 0.02 6.23
CA ALA A 32 9.68 0.56 5.59
C ALA A 32 10.62 1.28 6.58
N GLY A 33 10.29 1.33 7.87
CA GLY A 33 11.07 2.01 8.90
C GLY A 33 11.03 3.54 8.82
N MET A 34 10.04 4.09 8.12
CA MET A 34 9.91 5.53 7.89
C MET A 34 8.91 6.17 8.87
N ASN A 35 9.18 7.39 9.32
CA ASN A 35 8.15 8.27 9.89
C ASN A 35 7.41 9.06 8.78
N GLN A 36 6.33 9.77 9.14
CA GLN A 36 5.50 10.50 8.18
C GLN A 36 6.30 11.57 7.39
N ALA A 37 7.21 12.29 8.06
CA ALA A 37 8.05 13.31 7.41
C ALA A 37 9.01 12.70 6.37
N GLN A 38 9.60 11.56 6.68
CA GLN A 38 10.51 10.84 5.77
C GLN A 38 9.77 10.30 4.54
N LEU A 39 8.56 9.78 4.73
CA LEU A 39 7.72 9.39 3.60
C LEU A 39 7.34 10.60 2.75
N ALA A 40 6.95 11.71 3.40
CA ALA A 40 6.59 12.94 2.69
C ALA A 40 7.74 13.45 1.82
N GLU A 41 8.96 13.48 2.37
CA GLU A 41 10.18 13.86 1.64
C GLU A 41 10.45 12.94 0.45
N ALA A 42 10.42 11.61 0.65
CA ALA A 42 10.65 10.64 -0.43
C ALA A 42 9.57 10.68 -1.53
N MET A 43 8.34 11.04 -1.16
CA MET A 43 7.21 11.23 -2.07
C MET A 43 7.20 12.63 -2.71
N GLY A 44 7.97 13.59 -2.22
CA GLY A 44 7.91 14.98 -2.66
C GLY A 44 6.53 15.61 -2.38
N THR A 45 5.94 15.30 -1.23
CA THR A 45 4.64 15.82 -0.76
C THR A 45 4.80 16.46 0.63
N SER A 46 3.73 17.00 1.21
CA SER A 46 3.74 17.57 2.56
C SER A 46 3.52 16.51 3.64
N HIS A 47 3.99 16.81 4.86
CA HIS A 47 3.72 15.98 6.02
C HIS A 47 2.21 15.90 6.31
N GLU A 48 1.49 17.01 6.15
CA GLU A 48 0.04 17.08 6.35
C GLU A 48 -0.72 16.16 5.40
N ALA A 49 -0.27 16.02 4.15
CA ALA A 49 -0.90 15.10 3.20
C ALA A 49 -0.73 13.64 3.66
N VAL A 50 0.47 13.25 4.11
CA VAL A 50 0.71 11.90 4.63
C VAL A 50 -0.14 11.63 5.88
N ALA A 51 -0.24 12.61 6.79
CA ALA A 51 -1.08 12.50 7.97
C ALA A 51 -2.56 12.32 7.60
N ALA A 52 -3.07 13.12 6.66
CA ALA A 52 -4.44 13.06 6.18
C ALA A 52 -4.79 11.71 5.50
N TRP A 53 -3.81 11.08 4.84
CA TRP A 53 -3.98 9.75 4.27
C TRP A 53 -4.04 8.67 5.36
N GLU A 54 -3.22 8.78 6.40
CA GLU A 54 -3.16 7.82 7.51
C GLU A 54 -4.28 7.98 8.54
N ASP A 55 -4.94 9.14 8.60
CA ASP A 55 -6.14 9.36 9.42
C ASP A 55 -7.45 9.21 8.62
N GLY A 56 -7.36 9.07 7.29
CA GLY A 56 -8.49 8.86 6.39
C GLY A 56 -9.30 10.11 6.04
N SER A 57 -8.85 11.31 6.44
CA SER A 57 -9.48 12.57 6.04
C SER A 57 -9.28 12.90 4.56
N GLU A 58 -8.24 12.35 3.92
CA GLU A 58 -8.01 12.44 2.49
C GLU A 58 -7.70 11.06 1.89
N VAL A 59 -8.34 10.73 0.77
CA VAL A 59 -8.05 9.50 0.02
C VAL A 59 -7.04 9.81 -1.10
N PRO A 60 -5.82 9.24 -1.05
CA PRO A 60 -4.85 9.42 -2.12
C PRO A 60 -5.31 8.75 -3.41
N ARG A 61 -4.89 9.32 -4.53
CA ARG A 61 -5.14 8.73 -5.86
C ARG A 61 -4.33 7.45 -6.04
N VAL A 62 -4.76 6.62 -7.00
CA VAL A 62 -4.14 5.33 -7.29
C VAL A 62 -2.66 5.46 -7.69
N ASP A 63 -2.29 6.49 -8.45
CA ASP A 63 -0.91 6.77 -8.82
C ASP A 63 -0.03 7.14 -7.61
N VAL A 64 -0.60 7.86 -6.64
CA VAL A 64 0.06 8.16 -5.36
C VAL A 64 0.27 6.89 -4.56
N LEU A 65 -0.74 6.03 -4.46
CA LEU A 65 -0.63 4.73 -3.78
C LEU A 65 0.45 3.84 -4.41
N GLN A 66 0.53 3.84 -5.75
CA GLN A 66 1.55 3.07 -6.46
C GLN A 66 2.96 3.58 -6.14
N ARG A 67 3.15 4.90 -6.14
CA ARG A 67 4.44 5.51 -5.81
C ARG A 67 4.81 5.31 -4.33
N LEU A 68 3.85 5.40 -3.42
CA LEU A 68 4.02 5.10 -2.00
C LEU A 68 4.54 3.68 -1.81
N ALA A 69 3.88 2.69 -2.44
CA ALA A 69 4.33 1.31 -2.40
C ALA A 69 5.77 1.17 -2.88
N GLN A 70 6.13 1.80 -4.00
CA GLN A 70 7.49 1.75 -4.55
C GLN A 70 8.55 2.34 -3.59
N VAL A 71 8.27 3.53 -3.02
CA VAL A 71 9.17 4.19 -2.05
C VAL A 71 9.36 3.33 -0.80
N CYS A 72 8.32 2.61 -0.37
CA CYS A 72 8.37 1.70 0.77
C CYS A 72 8.88 0.28 0.42
N GLY A 73 9.38 0.07 -0.80
CA GLY A 73 9.90 -1.22 -1.27
C GLY A 73 8.85 -2.32 -1.36
N LYS A 74 7.60 -1.96 -1.66
CA LYS A 74 6.44 -2.85 -1.84
C LYS A 74 5.91 -2.78 -3.27
N ARG A 75 4.99 -3.67 -3.59
CA ARG A 75 4.27 -3.69 -4.87
C ARG A 75 2.77 -3.56 -4.62
N LEU A 76 2.15 -2.52 -5.16
CA LEU A 76 0.70 -2.34 -5.15
C LEU A 76 0.05 -3.25 -6.18
N HIS A 77 -1.03 -3.92 -5.80
CA HIS A 77 -1.84 -4.72 -6.68
C HIS A 77 -3.32 -4.52 -6.34
N ILE A 78 -4.08 -4.00 -7.30
CA ILE A 78 -5.50 -3.70 -7.17
C ILE A 78 -6.26 -4.62 -8.14
N ARG A 79 -7.25 -5.34 -7.64
CA ARG A 79 -8.25 -6.04 -8.45
C ARG A 79 -9.63 -5.44 -8.20
N ILE A 80 -10.43 -5.43 -9.24
CA ILE A 80 -11.86 -5.16 -9.16
C ILE A 80 -12.52 -6.44 -9.62
N ASP A 81 -13.18 -7.11 -8.69
CA ASP A 81 -14.01 -8.27 -8.99
C ASP A 81 -15.42 -7.78 -9.31
N VAL A 82 -16.03 -8.39 -10.32
CA VAL A 82 -17.42 -8.15 -10.70
C VAL A 82 -18.17 -9.43 -10.33
N ASP A 83 -19.23 -9.28 -9.53
CA ASP A 83 -20.12 -10.39 -9.16
C ASP A 83 -20.74 -11.09 -10.39
#